data_AF-A0A218QS10-F1
#
_entry.id   AF-A0A218QS10-F1
#
_cell.length_a   1.000
_cell.length_b   1.000
_cell.length_c   1.000
_cell.angle_alpha   90.00
_cell.angle_beta   90.00
_cell.angle_gamma   90.00
#
_symmetry.space_group_name_H-M   'P 1'
#
loop_
_entity.id
_entity.type
_entity.pdbx_description
1 polymer ?
#
loop_
_entity_poly.entity_id
_entity_poly.type
_entity_poly.pdbx_seq_one_letter_code
_entity_poly.pdbx_strand_id
1 'polypeptide(L)'
;MSYCNGKKQAIVTYSFVGGEVKRFETDKVPIDVTTGYADNASGVGLHELKGFPGNNPGSYSFTIEAPSGVPRNLNPEPDIYLLAGLWDDYGTIGTFATEVGIVKGYEGNPIKVGTGYEITGSVVNVQPVNCYARVDLEWRWGGCQIVISHAGKTLYKDTGICPCKFTVACDDECPPGYFKCECDTYPGYCCVSCSEMKSEIAALRSAIRR
;
A
#
# COMPACT_ATOMS: atom_id res chain seq x y z
N MET A 1 -3.45 17.56 7.63
CA MET A 1 -4.29 17.84 8.82
C MET A 1 -3.31 18.15 9.92
N SER A 2 -3.44 19.30 10.56
CA SER A 2 -2.46 19.78 11.54
C SER A 2 -2.77 19.19 12.92
N TYR A 3 -1.77 18.61 13.56
CA TYR A 3 -1.82 17.99 14.89
C TYR A 3 -0.92 18.74 15.89
N CYS A 4 -1.23 18.60 17.18
CA CYS A 4 -0.39 19.08 18.29
C CYS A 4 -0.14 20.59 18.30
N ASN A 5 -1.14 21.40 17.93
CA ASN A 5 -1.02 22.86 17.98
C ASN A 5 -0.91 23.35 19.44
N GLY A 6 0.09 24.20 19.73
CA GLY A 6 0.36 24.73 21.08
C GLY A 6 0.97 23.73 22.07
N LYS A 7 1.50 22.62 21.57
CA LYS A 7 2.10 21.53 22.35
C LYS A 7 3.64 21.65 22.33
N LYS A 8 4.35 20.78 23.04
CA LYS A 8 5.83 20.74 23.07
C LYS A 8 6.39 19.64 22.18
N GLN A 9 5.67 18.54 22.02
CA GLN A 9 6.13 17.41 21.23
C GLN A 9 4.99 16.67 20.53
N ALA A 10 5.33 15.98 19.45
CA ALA A 10 4.45 15.06 18.74
C ALA A 10 5.15 13.71 18.52
N ILE A 11 4.39 12.63 18.70
CA ILE A 11 4.82 11.27 18.43
C ILE A 11 3.85 10.68 17.40
N VAL A 12 4.39 10.19 16.30
CA VAL A 12 3.63 9.49 15.25
C VAL A 12 4.02 8.03 15.27
N THR A 13 3.07 7.17 15.59
CA THR A 13 3.22 5.72 15.50
C THR A 13 2.48 5.25 14.26
N TYR A 14 3.12 4.45 13.42
CA TYR A 14 2.52 3.99 12.17
C TYR A 14 2.97 2.59 11.79
N SER A 15 2.18 1.92 10.95
CA SER A 15 2.55 0.64 10.35
C SER A 15 1.96 0.49 8.95
N PHE A 16 2.65 -0.31 8.14
CA PHE A 16 2.19 -0.79 6.84
C PHE A 16 1.70 -2.23 6.96
N VAL A 17 0.93 -2.73 6.00
CA VAL A 17 0.47 -4.13 6.01
C VAL A 17 1.67 -5.09 6.00
N GLY A 18 1.68 -6.02 6.95
CA GLY A 18 2.76 -6.98 7.14
C GLY A 18 4.07 -6.38 7.67
N GLY A 19 4.12 -5.07 7.91
CA GLY A 19 5.28 -4.38 8.45
C GLY A 19 5.24 -4.23 9.97
N GLU A 20 6.40 -4.00 10.56
CA GLU A 20 6.53 -3.67 11.97
C GLU A 20 5.96 -2.27 12.28
N VAL A 21 5.56 -2.06 13.54
CA VAL A 21 5.14 -0.75 14.02
C VAL A 21 6.37 0.13 14.18
N LYS A 22 6.35 1.29 13.52
CA LYS A 22 7.40 2.30 13.54
C LYS A 22 6.96 3.52 14.33
N ARG A 23 7.93 4.26 14.86
CA ARG A 23 7.72 5.42 15.72
C ARG A 23 8.60 6.58 15.26
N PHE A 24 8.00 7.75 15.11
CA PHE A 24 8.68 9.00 14.80
C PHE A 24 8.34 10.05 15.85
N GLU A 25 9.36 10.74 16.37
CA GLU A 25 9.20 11.78 17.39
C GLU A 25 9.76 13.12 16.91
N THR A 26 9.10 14.23 17.27
CA THR A 26 9.63 15.57 17.01
C THR A 26 9.12 16.60 18.02
N ASP A 27 9.98 17.57 18.34
CA ASP A 27 9.68 18.80 19.07
C ASP A 27 9.13 19.92 18.17
N LYS A 28 9.14 19.72 16.84
CA LYS A 28 8.63 20.68 15.85
C LYS A 28 7.14 20.53 15.67
N VAL A 29 6.38 21.25 16.48
CA VAL A 29 4.91 21.25 16.44
C VAL A 29 4.34 22.62 16.07
N PRO A 30 3.15 22.70 15.43
CA PRO A 30 2.31 21.58 14.99
C PRO A 30 2.92 20.79 13.84
N ILE A 31 2.53 19.52 13.71
CA ILE A 31 2.89 18.66 12.56
C ILE A 31 1.68 18.41 11.67
N ASP A 32 1.92 18.26 10.38
CA ASP A 32 0.98 17.67 9.45
C ASP A 32 1.40 16.23 9.18
N VAL A 33 0.46 15.30 9.37
CA VAL A 33 0.63 13.91 8.94
C VAL A 33 -0.28 13.68 7.75
N THR A 34 0.29 13.21 6.65
CA THR A 34 -0.45 12.82 5.45
C THR A 34 -0.09 11.39 5.09
N THR A 35 -1.10 10.59 4.79
CA THR A 35 -0.92 9.31 4.11
C THR A 35 -1.40 9.45 2.68
N GLY A 36 -0.75 8.74 1.77
CA GLY A 36 -1.13 8.75 0.36
C GLY A 36 -0.47 7.60 -0.37
N TYR A 37 -0.59 7.58 -1.69
CA TYR A 37 0.13 6.63 -2.51
C TYR A 37 1.56 7.11 -2.69
N ALA A 38 2.51 6.20 -2.45
CA ALA A 38 3.82 6.28 -3.06
C ALA A 38 3.64 6.09 -4.57
N ASP A 39 4.47 6.75 -5.37
CA ASP A 39 4.55 6.48 -6.82
C ASP A 39 4.71 4.96 -7.05
N ASN A 40 4.26 4.44 -8.20
CA ASN A 40 4.21 3.02 -8.63
C ASN A 40 5.52 2.22 -8.41
N ALA A 41 5.91 2.04 -7.15
CA ALA A 41 7.24 1.61 -6.73
C ALA A 41 7.35 0.10 -6.63
N SER A 42 6.21 -0.60 -6.61
CA SER A 42 6.13 -2.05 -6.56
C SER A 42 5.38 -2.58 -7.76
N GLY A 43 5.91 -3.65 -8.35
CA GLY A 43 5.23 -4.38 -9.42
C GLY A 43 5.64 -5.84 -9.49
N VAL A 44 4.78 -6.66 -10.09
CA VAL A 44 5.05 -8.07 -10.39
C VAL A 44 4.73 -8.32 -11.86
N GLY A 45 5.73 -8.84 -12.57
CA GLY A 45 5.60 -9.27 -13.95
C GLY A 45 4.99 -10.66 -14.10
N LEU A 46 4.27 -10.88 -15.19
CA LEU A 46 3.72 -12.17 -15.61
C LEU A 46 3.94 -12.36 -17.11
N HIS A 47 4.47 -13.53 -17.46
CA HIS A 47 4.55 -14.00 -18.84
C HIS A 47 3.44 -15.01 -19.10
N GLU A 48 2.56 -14.74 -20.07
CA GLU A 48 1.44 -15.64 -20.38
C GLU A 48 1.39 -15.96 -21.89
N LEU A 49 1.16 -17.24 -22.20
CA LEU A 49 0.90 -17.74 -23.56
C LEU A 49 -0.46 -18.44 -23.59
N LYS A 50 -1.38 -17.93 -24.40
CA LYS A 50 -2.69 -18.55 -24.68
C LYS A 50 -2.73 -19.09 -26.10
N GLY A 51 -2.90 -20.40 -26.25
CA GLY A 51 -3.12 -21.06 -27.53
C GLY A 51 -4.60 -21.33 -27.78
N PHE A 52 -5.03 -21.24 -29.03
CA PHE A 52 -6.43 -21.42 -29.46
C PHE A 52 -6.52 -22.37 -30.67
N PRO A 53 -7.70 -22.96 -30.94
CA PRO A 53 -7.91 -23.79 -32.12
C PRO A 53 -7.63 -23.00 -33.40
N GLY A 54 -6.57 -23.38 -34.12
CA GLY A 54 -6.15 -22.69 -35.34
C GLY A 54 -6.89 -23.10 -36.62
N ASN A 55 -7.57 -24.25 -36.61
CA ASN A 55 -8.08 -24.86 -37.83
C ASN A 55 -9.24 -24.10 -38.50
N ASN A 56 -9.88 -23.19 -37.78
CA ASN A 56 -11.00 -22.40 -38.28
C ASN A 56 -10.78 -20.92 -37.96
N PRO A 57 -11.08 -20.01 -38.90
CA PRO A 57 -11.17 -18.59 -38.60
C PRO A 57 -12.21 -18.32 -37.50
N GLY A 58 -11.90 -17.41 -36.58
CA GLY A 58 -12.75 -17.15 -35.43
C GLY A 58 -12.15 -16.16 -34.45
N SER A 59 -12.96 -15.69 -33.50
CA SER A 59 -12.53 -14.82 -32.41
C SER A 59 -12.56 -15.58 -31.09
N TYR A 60 -11.48 -15.47 -30.32
CA TYR A 60 -11.33 -16.13 -29.03
C TYR A 60 -11.03 -15.10 -27.95
N SER A 61 -11.81 -15.13 -26.87
CA SER A 61 -11.57 -14.29 -25.69
C SER A 61 -10.85 -15.07 -24.62
N PHE A 62 -10.06 -14.36 -23.81
CA PHE A 62 -9.35 -14.94 -22.66
C PHE A 62 -9.27 -13.95 -21.50
N THR A 63 -9.05 -14.49 -20.31
CA THR A 63 -8.81 -13.72 -19.07
C THR A 63 -7.48 -14.15 -18.48
N ILE A 64 -6.73 -13.18 -17.96
CA ILE A 64 -5.48 -13.39 -17.23
C ILE A 64 -5.68 -12.81 -15.83
N GLU A 65 -5.52 -13.66 -14.81
CA GLU A 65 -5.57 -13.24 -13.41
C GLU A 65 -4.21 -12.71 -12.95
N ALA A 66 -4.25 -11.79 -11.98
CA ALA A 66 -3.06 -11.30 -11.32
C ALA A 66 -2.29 -12.45 -10.65
N PRO A 67 -0.95 -12.49 -10.75
CA PRO A 67 -0.14 -13.52 -10.10
C PRO A 67 -0.25 -13.42 -8.57
N SER A 68 0.07 -14.52 -7.87
CA SER A 68 -0.03 -14.62 -6.40
C SER A 68 0.79 -13.59 -5.62
N GLY A 69 1.80 -12.97 -6.25
CA GLY A 69 2.60 -11.89 -5.68
C GLY A 69 1.89 -10.54 -5.59
N VAL A 70 0.70 -10.38 -6.20
CA VAL A 70 -0.07 -9.13 -6.15
C VAL A 70 -0.97 -9.13 -4.89
N PRO A 71 -0.79 -8.17 -3.96
CA PRO A 71 -1.63 -8.10 -2.75
C PRO A 71 -3.11 -7.91 -3.10
N ARG A 72 -3.99 -8.68 -2.45
CA ARG A 72 -5.45 -8.57 -2.63
C ARG A 72 -6.02 -7.43 -1.77
N ASN A 73 -7.18 -6.90 -2.19
CA ASN A 73 -7.91 -5.82 -1.50
C ASN A 73 -7.15 -4.49 -1.40
N LEU A 74 -6.33 -4.18 -2.40
CA LEU A 74 -5.70 -2.87 -2.56
C LEU A 74 -6.78 -1.84 -2.91
N ASN A 75 -6.66 -0.64 -2.35
CA ASN A 75 -7.45 0.51 -2.72
C ASN A 75 -6.49 1.70 -2.93
N PRO A 76 -6.32 2.20 -4.18
CA PRO A 76 -6.96 1.71 -5.40
C PRO A 76 -6.41 0.33 -5.76
N GLU A 77 -7.14 -0.33 -6.64
CA GLU A 77 -6.67 -1.56 -7.27
C GLU A 77 -5.35 -1.33 -8.03
N PRO A 78 -4.54 -2.39 -8.23
CA PRO A 78 -3.30 -2.27 -9.00
C PRO A 78 -3.58 -1.85 -10.44
N ASP A 79 -2.67 -1.06 -11.00
CA ASP A 79 -2.62 -0.76 -12.42
C ASP A 79 -1.99 -1.94 -13.18
N ILE A 80 -2.46 -2.19 -14.40
CA ILE A 80 -1.96 -3.27 -15.25
C ILE A 80 -1.28 -2.65 -16.46
N TYR A 81 -0.02 -3.00 -16.69
CA TYR A 81 0.79 -2.52 -17.79
C TYR A 81 1.11 -3.65 -18.77
N LEU A 82 1.04 -3.37 -20.07
CA LEU A 82 1.58 -4.22 -21.12
C LEU A 82 3.04 -3.81 -21.38
N LEU A 83 3.95 -4.75 -21.20
CA LEU A 83 5.38 -4.57 -21.46
C LEU A 83 5.71 -4.98 -22.90
N ALA A 84 5.18 -6.14 -23.31
CA ALA A 84 5.28 -6.65 -24.67
C ALA A 84 4.09 -7.57 -24.97
N GLY A 85 3.78 -7.77 -26.24
CA GLY A 85 2.76 -8.73 -26.64
C GLY A 85 2.90 -9.16 -28.09
N LEU A 86 2.35 -10.32 -28.44
CA LEU A 86 2.31 -10.87 -29.78
C LEU A 86 0.98 -11.59 -30.00
N TRP A 87 0.32 -11.29 -31.11
CA TRP A 87 -0.93 -11.92 -31.55
C TRP A 87 -0.73 -12.45 -32.96
N ASP A 88 -1.26 -13.63 -33.28
CA ASP A 88 -1.03 -14.29 -34.58
C ASP A 88 -1.61 -13.51 -35.78
N ASP A 89 -2.70 -12.76 -35.59
CA ASP A 89 -3.28 -11.90 -36.61
C ASP A 89 -3.62 -10.52 -36.01
N TYR A 90 -4.68 -10.45 -35.19
CA TYR A 90 -4.95 -9.26 -34.38
C TYR A 90 -5.70 -9.60 -33.10
N GLY A 91 -5.72 -8.67 -32.15
CA GLY A 91 -6.36 -8.90 -30.87
C GLY A 91 -6.36 -7.70 -29.94
N THR A 92 -6.75 -7.94 -28.70
CA THR A 92 -6.83 -6.92 -27.65
C THR A 92 -6.30 -7.45 -26.33
N ILE A 93 -5.90 -6.52 -25.45
CA ILE A 93 -5.64 -6.77 -24.03
C ILE A 93 -6.00 -5.49 -23.25
N GLY A 94 -7.06 -5.57 -22.44
CA GLY A 94 -7.65 -4.41 -21.78
C GLY A 94 -8.01 -3.30 -22.78
N THR A 95 -7.43 -2.11 -22.59
CA THR A 95 -7.64 -0.96 -23.47
C THR A 95 -6.72 -0.93 -24.70
N PHE A 96 -5.75 -1.85 -24.80
CA PHE A 96 -4.88 -1.95 -25.97
C PHE A 96 -5.49 -2.86 -27.05
N ALA A 97 -5.37 -2.44 -28.31
CA ALA A 97 -5.76 -3.21 -29.47
C ALA A 97 -4.65 -3.17 -30.52
N THR A 98 -4.37 -4.29 -31.16
CA THR A 98 -3.48 -4.32 -32.30
C THR A 98 -4.23 -3.87 -33.57
N GLU A 99 -3.49 -3.40 -34.56
CA GLU A 99 -4.03 -3.28 -35.92
C GLU A 99 -4.28 -4.67 -36.53
N VAL A 100 -5.00 -4.72 -37.66
CA VAL A 100 -5.16 -5.95 -38.45
C VAL A 100 -3.87 -6.24 -39.22
N GLY A 101 -3.40 -7.48 -39.21
CA GLY A 101 -2.31 -7.96 -40.07
C GLY A 101 -1.94 -9.41 -39.77
N ILE A 102 -0.91 -9.93 -40.41
CA ILE A 102 -0.33 -11.24 -40.09
C ILE A 102 0.75 -10.99 -39.05
N VAL A 103 0.53 -11.50 -37.85
CA VAL A 103 1.33 -11.36 -36.63
C VAL A 103 1.58 -9.89 -36.22
N LYS A 104 0.93 -9.45 -35.16
CA LYS A 104 1.09 -8.09 -34.61
C LYS A 104 1.67 -8.16 -33.22
N GLY A 105 2.70 -7.34 -32.99
CA GLY A 105 3.38 -7.26 -31.71
C GLY A 105 3.41 -5.86 -31.15
N TYR A 106 3.50 -5.80 -29.82
CA TYR A 106 3.87 -4.62 -29.07
C TYR A 106 5.22 -4.87 -28.43
N GLU A 107 6.19 -3.97 -28.63
CA GLU A 107 7.46 -3.95 -27.92
C GLU A 107 7.85 -2.48 -27.75
N GLY A 108 7.91 -1.99 -26.50
CA GLY A 108 8.11 -0.58 -26.23
C GLY A 108 8.00 -0.20 -24.76
N ASN A 109 7.76 1.08 -24.49
CA ASN A 109 7.58 1.58 -23.13
C ASN A 109 6.33 0.95 -22.49
N PRO A 110 6.32 0.61 -21.18
CA PRO A 110 5.12 0.06 -20.55
C PRO A 110 3.89 0.96 -20.76
N ILE A 111 2.81 0.40 -21.30
CA ILE A 111 1.53 1.12 -21.49
C ILE A 111 0.50 0.61 -20.50
N LYS A 112 -0.25 1.52 -19.86
CA LYS A 112 -1.34 1.14 -18.96
C LYS A 112 -2.51 0.59 -19.79
N VAL A 113 -2.85 -0.67 -19.57
CA VAL A 113 -3.90 -1.40 -20.30
C VAL A 113 -5.13 -1.70 -19.45
N GLY A 114 -5.05 -1.52 -18.14
CA GLY A 114 -6.18 -1.74 -17.25
C GLY A 114 -5.87 -1.42 -15.78
N THR A 115 -6.84 -1.76 -14.93
CA THR A 115 -6.75 -1.75 -13.46
C THR A 115 -7.45 -2.99 -12.93
N GLY A 116 -7.05 -3.48 -11.76
CA GLY A 116 -7.72 -4.61 -11.11
C GLY A 116 -6.87 -5.88 -11.04
N TYR A 117 -7.55 -6.96 -10.68
CA TYR A 117 -6.91 -8.25 -10.41
C TYR A 117 -7.01 -9.26 -11.55
N GLU A 118 -7.58 -8.84 -12.66
CA GLU A 118 -7.72 -9.61 -13.87
C GLU A 118 -7.75 -8.66 -15.06
N ILE A 119 -7.36 -9.16 -16.22
CA ILE A 119 -7.47 -8.44 -17.48
C ILE A 119 -7.98 -9.37 -18.56
N THR A 120 -8.90 -8.87 -19.37
CA THR A 120 -9.47 -9.60 -20.49
C THR A 120 -8.78 -9.20 -21.78
N GLY A 121 -8.66 -10.16 -22.69
CA GLY A 121 -8.11 -9.96 -24.02
C GLY A 121 -8.83 -10.80 -25.05
N SER A 122 -8.45 -10.59 -26.31
CA SER A 122 -8.94 -11.37 -27.42
C SER A 122 -7.84 -11.62 -28.45
N VAL A 123 -8.04 -12.65 -29.26
CA VAL A 123 -7.30 -12.89 -30.49
C VAL A 123 -8.29 -13.30 -31.57
N VAL A 124 -8.11 -12.78 -32.78
CA VAL A 124 -8.91 -13.13 -33.95
C VAL A 124 -8.01 -13.85 -34.92
N ASN A 125 -8.41 -15.05 -35.31
CA ASN A 125 -7.78 -15.87 -36.32
C ASN A 125 -8.50 -15.63 -37.66
N VAL A 126 -7.82 -15.05 -38.65
CA VAL A 126 -8.38 -14.84 -40.00
C VAL A 126 -7.97 -15.94 -40.97
N GLN A 127 -6.90 -16.67 -40.68
CA GLN A 127 -6.43 -17.80 -41.49
C GLN A 127 -6.50 -19.10 -40.68
N PRO A 128 -6.74 -20.26 -41.30
CA PRO A 128 -6.78 -21.53 -40.58
C PRO A 128 -5.37 -22.04 -40.20
N VAL A 129 -4.65 -21.25 -39.39
CA VAL A 129 -3.28 -21.49 -38.88
C VAL A 129 -3.24 -21.36 -37.36
N ASN A 130 -2.09 -21.60 -36.73
CA ASN A 130 -1.93 -21.62 -35.27
C ASN A 130 -2.32 -20.27 -34.62
N CYS A 131 -3.48 -20.19 -33.99
CA CYS A 131 -3.93 -18.98 -33.30
C CYS A 131 -3.40 -18.90 -31.86
N TYR A 132 -2.69 -17.82 -31.50
CA TYR A 132 -2.19 -17.60 -30.14
C TYR A 132 -2.09 -16.12 -29.78
N ALA A 133 -2.06 -15.87 -28.47
CA ALA A 133 -1.68 -14.58 -27.89
C ALA A 133 -0.60 -14.81 -26.82
N ARG A 134 0.49 -14.07 -26.91
CA ARG A 134 1.58 -14.03 -25.92
C ARG A 134 1.64 -12.63 -25.34
N VAL A 135 1.61 -12.48 -24.03
CA VAL A 135 1.67 -11.17 -23.38
C VAL A 135 2.62 -11.18 -22.19
N ASP A 136 3.36 -10.09 -22.07
CA ASP A 136 4.17 -9.72 -20.92
C ASP A 136 3.46 -8.58 -20.19
N LEU A 137 2.92 -8.88 -19.01
CA LEU A 137 2.13 -7.95 -18.21
C LEU A 137 2.86 -7.62 -16.91
N GLU A 138 2.61 -6.44 -16.37
CA GLU A 138 3.07 -6.04 -15.05
C GLU A 138 1.93 -5.40 -14.26
N TRP A 139 1.61 -5.99 -13.11
CA TRP A 139 0.73 -5.36 -12.14
C TRP A 139 1.57 -4.43 -11.28
N ARG A 140 1.30 -3.13 -11.35
CA ARG A 140 1.94 -2.11 -10.52
C ARG A 140 0.97 -1.60 -9.49
N TRP A 141 1.43 -1.40 -8.26
CA TRP A 141 0.64 -0.74 -7.25
C TRP A 141 1.50 0.29 -6.52
N GLY A 142 0.88 1.42 -6.22
CA GLY A 142 1.46 2.37 -5.28
C GLY A 142 1.53 1.70 -3.92
N GLY A 143 2.71 1.66 -3.32
CA GLY A 143 2.81 1.51 -1.87
C GLY A 143 2.03 2.64 -1.20
N CYS A 144 1.74 2.53 0.08
CA CYS A 144 1.34 3.69 0.87
C CYS A 144 2.60 4.44 1.30
N GLN A 145 2.54 5.75 1.32
CA GLN A 145 3.53 6.60 1.98
C GLN A 145 2.90 7.31 3.17
N ILE A 146 3.71 7.54 4.20
CA ILE A 146 3.41 8.49 5.26
C ILE A 146 4.41 9.63 5.17
N VAL A 147 3.91 10.86 5.18
CA VAL A 147 4.72 12.08 5.18
C VAL A 147 4.35 12.90 6.40
N ILE A 148 5.37 13.20 7.21
CA ILE A 148 5.26 14.02 8.41
C ILE A 148 6.00 15.33 8.12
N SER A 149 5.31 16.46 8.23
CA SER A 149 5.84 17.78 7.89
C SER A 149 5.54 18.83 8.95
N HIS A 150 6.32 19.90 8.98
CA HIS A 150 6.12 21.07 9.83
C HIS A 150 6.34 22.34 8.99
N ALA A 151 5.40 23.28 9.03
CA ALA A 151 5.45 24.53 8.27
C ALA A 151 5.76 24.33 6.77
N GLY A 152 5.15 23.30 6.16
CA GLY A 152 5.36 22.94 4.75
C GLY A 152 6.68 22.21 4.44
N LYS A 153 7.56 21.99 5.43
CA LYS A 153 8.80 21.22 5.25
C LYS A 153 8.63 19.79 5.72
N THR A 154 8.96 18.82 4.86
CA THR A 154 9.03 17.40 5.22
C THR A 154 10.07 17.18 6.31
N LEU A 155 9.63 16.62 7.44
CA LEU A 155 10.50 16.16 8.52
C LEU A 155 10.86 14.69 8.34
N TYR A 156 9.88 13.88 7.91
CA TYR A 156 10.01 12.45 7.75
C TYR A 156 9.13 11.92 6.64
N LYS A 157 9.61 10.87 5.95
CA LYS A 157 8.88 10.16 4.90
C LYS A 157 9.23 8.69 4.98
N ASP A 158 8.23 7.83 4.88
CA ASP A 158 8.41 6.38 4.75
C ASP A 158 7.37 5.78 3.79
N THR A 159 7.67 4.59 3.25
CA THR A 159 6.84 3.89 2.27
C THR A 159 6.70 2.41 2.60
N GLY A 160 5.55 1.82 2.29
CA GLY A 160 5.31 0.38 2.47
C GLY A 160 4.00 -0.09 1.84
N ILE A 161 3.53 -1.28 2.21
CA ILE A 161 2.29 -1.85 1.64
C ILE A 161 1.06 -1.23 2.29
N CYS A 162 0.06 -0.83 1.49
CA CYS A 162 -1.19 -0.25 1.98
C CYS A 162 -2.09 -1.24 2.75
N PRO A 163 -2.98 -0.75 3.64
CA PRO A 163 -3.06 0.66 4.10
C PRO A 163 -1.99 1.01 5.13
N CYS A 164 -1.62 2.30 5.17
CA CYS A 164 -0.84 2.86 6.27
C CYS A 164 -1.78 3.30 7.40
N LYS A 165 -1.65 2.66 8.57
CA LYS A 165 -2.34 3.08 9.79
C LYS A 165 -1.40 3.93 10.62
N PHE A 166 -1.89 5.06 11.13
CA PHE A 166 -1.10 5.91 12.03
C PHE A 166 -1.94 6.44 13.18
N THR A 167 -1.28 6.77 14.28
CA THR A 167 -1.81 7.52 15.40
C THR A 167 -0.86 8.65 15.75
N VAL A 168 -1.42 9.77 16.24
CA VAL A 168 -0.63 10.93 16.67
C VAL A 168 -0.93 11.19 18.14
N ALA A 169 0.12 11.25 18.96
CA ALA A 169 0.07 11.76 20.32
C ALA A 169 0.71 13.15 20.39
N CYS A 170 0.11 14.00 21.24
CA CYS A 170 0.50 15.38 21.44
C CYS A 170 0.74 15.62 22.93
N ASP A 171 1.98 15.92 23.30
CA ASP A 171 2.47 15.94 24.69
C ASP A 171 2.35 14.61 25.45
N ASP A 172 3.20 14.50 26.48
CA ASP A 172 3.30 13.38 27.42
C ASP A 172 2.73 13.75 28.80
N GLU A 173 1.68 14.57 28.88
CA GLU A 173 1.17 15.04 30.17
C GLU A 173 0.01 14.17 30.66
N CYS A 174 0.20 13.61 31.86
CA CYS A 174 -0.89 13.05 32.63
C CYS A 174 -1.83 14.16 33.13
N PRO A 175 -3.14 13.90 33.22
CA PRO A 175 -4.08 14.90 33.73
C PRO A 175 -3.70 15.33 35.17
N PRO A 176 -4.07 16.55 35.59
CA PRO A 176 -3.82 16.99 36.96
C PRO A 176 -4.34 15.99 37.99
N GLY A 177 -3.52 15.66 39.00
CA GLY A 177 -3.84 14.63 40.00
C GLY A 177 -3.32 13.22 39.67
N TYR A 178 -2.67 13.07 38.51
CA TYR A 178 -1.99 11.87 38.08
C TYR A 178 -0.51 12.17 37.87
N PHE A 179 0.34 11.14 37.98
CA PHE A 179 1.74 11.23 37.59
C PHE A 179 2.08 10.19 36.53
N LYS A 180 3.13 10.48 35.77
CA LYS A 180 3.63 9.67 34.68
C LYS A 180 4.48 8.52 35.22
N CYS A 181 4.08 7.29 34.97
CA CYS A 181 4.87 6.09 35.29
C CYS A 181 5.28 5.42 33.98
N GLU A 182 6.57 5.14 33.79
CA GLU A 182 7.06 4.50 32.55
C GLU A 182 6.48 3.08 32.39
N CYS A 183 6.10 2.72 31.16
CA CYS A 183 5.64 1.37 30.84
C CYS A 183 6.02 0.96 29.42
N ASP A 184 6.11 -0.34 29.18
CA ASP A 184 6.54 -0.90 27.89
C ASP A 184 5.47 -0.79 26.78
N THR A 185 4.26 -0.37 27.15
CA THR A 185 3.10 -0.28 26.25
C THR A 185 2.82 1.18 25.91
N TYR A 186 2.46 1.49 24.65
CA TYR A 186 2.09 2.86 24.24
C TYR A 186 1.03 3.48 25.18
N PRO A 187 1.21 4.73 25.68
CA PRO A 187 2.13 5.78 25.21
C PRO A 187 3.56 5.76 25.77
N GLY A 188 4.06 4.64 26.31
CA GLY A 188 5.37 4.56 26.98
C GLY A 188 5.29 5.02 28.44
N TYR A 189 4.07 5.34 28.87
CA TYR A 189 3.76 5.65 30.25
C TYR A 189 2.30 5.34 30.56
N CYS A 190 2.01 4.99 31.80
CA CYS A 190 0.67 5.03 32.36
C CYS A 190 0.53 6.25 33.27
N CYS A 191 -0.66 6.83 33.27
CA CYS A 191 -1.01 7.86 34.23
C CYS A 191 -1.59 7.19 35.46
N VAL A 192 -0.86 7.23 36.57
CA VAL A 192 -1.31 6.64 37.83
C VAL A 192 -1.82 7.73 38.75
N SER A 193 -2.94 7.47 39.41
CA SER A 193 -3.57 8.43 40.32
C SER A 193 -2.71 8.66 41.55
N CYS A 194 -2.44 9.92 41.88
CA CYS A 194 -1.74 10.29 43.11
C CYS A 194 -2.54 9.89 44.37
N SER A 195 -3.87 9.81 44.30
CA SER A 195 -4.72 9.46 45.44
C SER A 195 -4.69 7.96 45.77
N GLU A 196 -4.65 7.11 44.74
CA GLU A 196 -4.52 5.66 44.89
C GLU A 196 -3.16 5.32 45.50
N MET A 197 -2.10 5.91 44.96
CA MET A 197 -0.75 5.65 45.45
C MET A 197 -0.51 6.14 46.88
N LYS A 198 -1.09 7.30 47.24
CA LYS A 198 -1.08 7.79 48.62
C LYS A 198 -1.73 6.79 49.58
N SER A 199 -2.80 6.13 49.15
CA SER A 199 -3.54 5.16 49.95
C SER A 199 -2.74 3.86 50.14
N GLU A 200 -2.07 3.38 49.08
CA GLU A 200 -1.17 2.23 49.15
C GLU A 200 0.04 2.49 50.06
N ILE A 201 0.68 3.66 49.96
CA ILE A 201 1.80 4.05 50.83
C ILE A 201 1.35 4.11 52.30
N ALA A 202 0.16 4.65 52.58
CA ALA A 202 -0.39 4.70 53.93
C ALA A 202 -0.62 3.29 54.50
N ALA A 203 -1.15 2.37 53.68
CA ALA A 203 -1.37 0.98 54.05
C ALA A 203 -0.03 0.26 54.35
N LEU A 204 0.96 0.39 53.47
CA LEU A 204 2.31 -0.18 53.65
C LEU A 204 3.00 0.33 54.92
N ARG A 205 2.90 1.64 55.18
CA ARG A 205 3.48 2.25 56.39
C ARG A 205 2.84 1.72 57.68
N SER A 206 1.54 1.43 57.65
CA SER A 206 0.84 0.84 58.80
C SER A 206 1.26 -0.62 59.06
N ALA A 207 1.59 -1.37 58.00
CA ALA A 207 2.05 -2.75 58.09
C ALA A 207 3.47 -2.88 58.65
N ILE A 208 4.38 -1.96 58.27
CA ILE A 208 5.78 -1.95 58.76
C ILE A 208 5.89 -1.48 60.22
N ARG A 209 4.91 -0.73 60.73
CA ARG A 209 4.89 -0.25 62.13
C ARG A 209 4.37 -1.26 63.14
N ARG A 210 3.90 -2.43 62.69
CA ARG A 210 3.56 -3.57 63.56
C ARG A 210 4.77 -4.46 63.75
#